data_AF-A0AA91DK82-F1
#
_entry.id   AF-A0AA91DK82-F1
#
_cell.length_a   1.000
_cell.length_b   1.000
_cell.length_c   1.000
_cell.angle_alpha   90.00
_cell.angle_beta   90.00
_cell.angle_gamma   90.00
#
_symmetry.space_group_name_H-M   'P 1'
#
loop_
_entity.id
_entity.type
_entity.pdbx_description
1 polymer ?
#
loop_
_entity_poly.entity_id
_entity_poly.type
_entity_poly.pdbx_seq_one_letter_code
_entity_poly.pdbx_strand_id
1 'polypeptide(L)' 'MFAAAISKCRKELELSQETLAELTDMSTSYISLLERGQRNLTVLAASRIANAYGMKLSDFVALAETYGAGG' A
#
# COMPACT_ATOMS: atom_id res chain seq x y z
N MET A 1 5.04 4.33 8.50
CA MET A 1 5.56 3.17 7.76
C MET A 1 4.66 2.79 6.56
N PHE A 2 3.49 2.17 6.74
CA PHE A 2 2.69 1.62 5.63
C PHE A 2 2.10 2.66 4.68
N ALA A 3 1.59 3.78 5.19
CA ALA A 3 1.05 4.86 4.36
C ALA A 3 2.06 5.37 3.31
N ALA A 4 3.32 5.56 3.74
CA ALA A 4 4.41 5.95 2.86
C ALA A 4 4.79 4.85 1.85
N ALA A 5 4.84 3.59 2.30
CA ALA A 5 5.13 2.45 1.43
C ALA A 5 4.10 2.29 0.31
N ILE A 6 2.80 2.33 0.65
CA ILE A 6 1.70 2.25 -0.33
C ILE A 6 1.84 3.38 -1.35
N SER A 7 2.02 4.62 -0.90
CA SER A 7 2.07 5.77 -1.81
C SER A 7 3.31 5.75 -2.72
N LYS A 8 4.48 5.34 -2.20
CA LYS A 8 5.72 5.26 -2.98
C LYS A 8 5.68 4.15 -4.02
N CYS A 9 5.38 2.91 -3.63
CA CYS A 9 5.27 1.78 -4.56
C CYS A 9 4.24 2.05 -5.65
N ARG A 10 3.06 2.59 -5.28
CA ARG A 10 2.04 2.94 -6.27
C ARG A 10 2.58 3.91 -7.32
N LYS A 11 3.30 4.96 -6.90
CA LYS A 11 3.87 5.96 -7.81
C LYS A 11 5.01 5.41 -8.66
N GLU A 12 5.88 4.58 -8.10
CA GLU A 12 6.97 3.92 -8.81
C GLU A 12 6.47 2.95 -9.89
N LEU A 13 5.32 2.32 -9.66
CA LEU A 13 4.63 1.47 -10.63
C LEU A 13 3.68 2.24 -11.56
N GLU A 14 3.70 3.58 -11.51
CA GLU A 14 2.84 4.47 -12.32
C GLU A 14 1.32 4.20 -12.19
N LEU A 15 0.89 3.63 -11.06
CA LEU A 15 -0.51 3.30 -10.81
C LEU A 15 -1.26 4.53 -10.29
N SER A 16 -2.48 4.76 -10.77
CA SER A 16 -3.39 5.70 -10.12
C SER A 16 -3.98 5.11 -8.83
N GLN A 17 -4.58 5.93 -7.96
CA GLN A 17 -5.31 5.41 -6.79
C GLN A 17 -6.51 4.55 -7.21
N GLU A 18 -7.14 4.87 -8.33
CA GLU A 18 -8.26 4.12 -8.92
C GLU A 18 -7.78 2.76 -9.44
N THR A 19 -6.68 2.73 -10.18
CA THR A 19 -6.08 1.48 -10.68
C THR A 19 -5.66 0.57 -9.53
N LEU A 20 -5.05 1.11 -8.47
CA LEU A 20 -4.72 0.29 -7.29
C LEU A 20 -5.97 -0.23 -6.58
N ALA A 21 -7.02 0.57 -6.49
CA ALA A 21 -8.31 0.17 -5.94
C ALA A 21 -8.92 -0.99 -6.74
N GLU A 22 -8.91 -0.94 -8.06
CA GLU A 22 -9.37 -2.02 -8.94
C GLU A 22 -8.54 -3.31 -8.74
N LEU A 23 -7.21 -3.21 -8.77
CA LEU A 23 -6.31 -4.36 -8.61
C LEU A 23 -6.46 -5.07 -7.26
N THR A 24 -6.93 -4.35 -6.25
CA THR A 24 -7.05 -4.86 -4.88
C THR A 24 -8.48 -5.18 -4.48
N ASP A 25 -9.46 -4.96 -5.36
CA ASP A 25 -10.89 -5.06 -5.02
C ASP A 25 -11.22 -4.21 -3.76
N MET A 26 -10.77 -2.95 -3.78
CA MET A 26 -10.98 -1.97 -2.71
C MET A 26 -11.50 -0.66 -3.31
N SER A 27 -12.05 0.23 -2.48
CA SER A 27 -12.49 1.53 -2.97
C SER A 27 -11.32 2.52 -3.08
N THR A 28 -11.35 3.39 -4.08
CA THR A 28 -10.40 4.50 -4.24
C THR A 28 -10.31 5.35 -2.98
N SER A 29 -11.45 5.61 -2.32
CA SER A 29 -11.52 6.31 -1.03
C SER A 29 -10.75 5.60 0.07
N TYR A 30 -10.83 4.26 0.15
CA TYR A 30 -10.09 3.48 1.14
C TYR A 30 -8.57 3.53 0.87
N ILE A 31 -8.14 3.36 -0.38
CA ILE A 31 -6.73 3.54 -0.78
C ILE A 31 -6.22 4.94 -0.37
N SER A 32 -7.01 5.97 -0.66
CA SER A 32 -6.70 7.35 -0.32
C SER A 32 -6.54 7.57 1.20
N LEU A 33 -7.39 6.93 2.01
CA LEU A 33 -7.30 6.98 3.47
C LEU A 33 -6.06 6.24 3.99
N LEU A 34 -5.69 5.11 3.39
CA LEU A 34 -4.49 4.36 3.75
C LEU A 34 -3.22 5.17 3.45
N GLU A 35 -3.10 5.79 2.27
CA GLU A 35 -1.94 6.61 1.89
C GLU A 35 -1.75 7.85 2.77
N ARG A 36 -2.84 8.38 3.36
CA ARG A 36 -2.80 9.49 4.32
C ARG A 36 -2.64 9.05 5.78
N GLY A 37 -2.55 7.74 6.05
CA GLY A 37 -2.49 7.21 7.42
C GLY A 37 -3.76 7.45 8.25
N GLN A 38 -4.91 7.69 7.59
CA GLN A 38 -6.20 7.97 8.24
C GLN A 38 -7.00 6.68 8.56
N ARG A 39 -6.50 5.53 8.10
CA ARG A 39 -7.04 4.20 8.39
C ARG A 39 -5.91 3.24 8.67
N ASN A 40 -6.16 2.33 9.61
CA ASN A 40 -5.25 1.23 9.90
C ASN A 40 -5.34 0.18 8.78
N LEU A 41 -4.17 -0.26 8.31
CA LEU A 41 -4.06 -1.31 7.32
C LEU A 41 -4.29 -2.67 7.98
N THR A 42 -5.23 -3.45 7.46
CA THR A 42 -5.42 -4.84 7.89
C THR A 42 -4.43 -5.75 7.16
N VAL A 43 -4.14 -6.93 7.73
CA VAL A 43 -3.26 -7.92 7.08
C VAL A 43 -3.82 -8.38 5.73
N LEU A 44 -5.15 -8.52 5.61
CA LEU A 44 -5.79 -8.89 4.35
C LEU A 44 -5.61 -7.80 3.28
N ALA A 45 -5.82 -6.53 3.63
CA ALA A 45 -5.59 -5.42 2.71
C ALA A 45 -4.12 -5.30 2.33
N ALA A 46 -3.20 -5.49 3.28
CA ALA A 46 -1.76 -5.52 3.01
C ALA A 46 -1.39 -6.62 2.03
N SER A 47 -1.96 -7.82 2.17
CA SER A 47 -1.75 -8.95 1.27
C SER A 47 -2.25 -8.63 -0.15
N ARG A 48 -3.45 -8.05 -0.28
CA ARG A 48 -4.00 -7.61 -1.57
C ARG A 48 -3.11 -6.56 -2.24
N ILE A 49 -2.65 -5.56 -1.50
CA ILE A 49 -1.74 -4.51 -2.01
C ILE A 49 -0.41 -5.12 -2.44
N ALA A 50 0.19 -5.99 -1.62
CA ALA A 50 1.45 -6.67 -1.97
C ALA A 50 1.30 -7.46 -3.28
N ASN A 51 0.22 -8.22 -3.42
CA ASN A 51 -0.08 -8.95 -4.65
C ASN A 51 -0.28 -8.02 -5.86
N ALA A 52 -0.96 -6.88 -5.69
CA ALA A 52 -1.13 -5.88 -6.74
C ALA A 52 0.20 -5.26 -7.20
N TYR A 53 1.21 -5.22 -6.33
CA TYR A 53 2.58 -4.81 -6.67
C TYR A 53 3.47 -5.96 -7.16
N GLY A 54 2.95 -7.20 -7.24
CA GLY A 54 3.74 -8.37 -7.62
C GLY A 54 4.74 -8.82 -6.56
N MET A 55 4.50 -8.50 -5.29
CA MET A 55 5.39 -8.78 -4.15
C MET A 55 4.76 -9.76 -3.17
N LYS A 56 5.58 -10.47 -2.39
CA LYS A 56 5.07 -11.19 -1.22
C LYS A 56 4.71 -10.21 -0.12
N LEU A 57 3.73 -10.58 0.72
CA LEU A 57 3.37 -9.78 1.90
C LEU A 57 4.57 -9.51 2.82
N SER A 58 5.44 -10.49 3.03
CA SER A 58 6.67 -10.32 3.84
C SER A 58 7.56 -9.21 3.31
N ASP A 59 7.71 -9.15 1.98
CA ASP A 59 8.59 -8.19 1.32
C ASP A 59 8.00 -6.78 1.41
N PHE A 60 6.68 -6.67 1.28
CA PHE A 60 5.96 -5.41 1.48
C PHE A 60 6.06 -4.90 2.93
N VAL A 61 5.98 -5.78 3.92
CA VAL A 61 6.15 -5.42 5.35
C VAL A 61 7.58 -4.96 5.61
N ALA A 62 8.59 -5.72 5.16
CA ALA A 62 9.99 -5.33 5.31
C ALA A 62 10.29 -3.99 4.64
N LEU A 63 9.74 -3.76 3.43
CA LEU A 63 9.84 -2.46 2.76
C LEU A 63 9.20 -1.34 3.59
N ALA A 64 8.01 -1.58 4.15
CA ALA A 64 7.34 -0.60 5.00
C ALA A 64 8.20 -0.21 6.21
N GLU A 65 8.92 -1.14 6.82
CA GLU A 65 9.82 -0.89 7.98
C GLU A 65 10.96 0.07 7.63
N THR A 66 11.44 0.05 6.38
CA THR A 66 12.47 1.01 5.93
C THR A 66 11.98 2.47 5.99
N TYR A 67 10.67 2.71 5.87
CA TYR A 67 10.07 4.03 6.03
C TYR A 67 9.68 4.37 7.47
N GLY A 68 9.80 3.42 8.40
CA GLY A 68 9.63 3.66 9.84
C GLY A 68 10.94 4.00 10.54
N ALA A 69 12.08 3.53 10.01
CA ALA A 69 13.39 3.65 10.63
C ALA A 69 14.12 4.99 10.39
N GLY A 70 13.47 5.98 9.76
CA GLY A 70 14.07 7.26 9.36
C GLY A 70 13.21 8.49 9.67
N GLY A 71 12.37 8.44 10.71
CA GLY A 71 11.65 9.58 11.27
C GLY A 71 12.14 9.91 12.67
#